data_AF-A0AAD8BPT8-F1
#
_entry.id   AF-A0AAD8BPT8-F1
#
_cell.length_a   1.000
_cell.length_b   1.000
_cell.length_c   1.000
_cell.angle_alpha   90.00
_cell.angle_beta   90.00
_cell.angle_gamma   90.00
#
_symmetry.space_group_name_H-M   'P 1'
#
loop_
_entity.id
_entity.type
_entity.pdbx_description
1 polymer ?
#
loop_
_entity_poly.entity_id
_entity_poly.type
_entity_poly.pdbx_seq_one_letter_code
_entity_poly.pdbx_strand_id
1 'polypeptide(L)'
;AIAERTRYLAYMIFSFFNTFVFCIAAHWVWSEHGWLKKMGVVDIAGDGPVHLVGGAVSLIGAIMIKPRAKRFTPQDDHEMGSPSGTLLGLFVL
;
A
#
# COMPACT_ATOMS: atom_id res chain seq x y z
N ALA A 1 3.68 -4.28 -2.99
CA ALA A 1 2.75 -4.71 -4.07
C ALA A 1 3.40 -4.80 -5.47
N ILE A 2 4.16 -3.79 -5.89
CA ILE A 2 4.66 -3.67 -7.27
C ILE A 2 6.16 -3.97 -7.44
N ALA A 3 6.78 -4.60 -6.44
CA ALA A 3 8.19 -4.96 -6.47
C ALA A 3 8.53 -5.88 -7.67
N GLU A 4 9.84 -5.97 -7.96
CA GLU A 4 10.47 -6.80 -8.99
C GLU A 4 10.26 -6.37 -10.46
N ARG A 5 9.20 -5.62 -10.78
CA ARG A 5 8.91 -5.19 -12.17
C ARG A 5 8.59 -3.69 -12.33
N THR A 6 8.85 -2.89 -11.31
CA THR A 6 8.71 -1.43 -11.36
C THR A 6 10.07 -0.79 -11.51
N ARG A 7 10.18 0.19 -12.42
CA ARG A 7 11.40 1.02 -12.52
C ARG A 7 11.52 1.89 -11.26
N TYR A 8 12.70 1.93 -10.67
CA TYR A 8 12.95 2.67 -9.42
C TYR A 8 12.51 4.14 -9.49
N LEU A 9 12.85 4.86 -10.57
CA LEU A 9 12.43 6.25 -10.75
C LEU A 9 10.90 6.42 -10.77
N ALA A 10 10.19 5.51 -11.43
CA ALA A 10 8.72 5.54 -11.46
C ALA A 10 8.14 5.31 -10.05
N TYR A 11 8.76 4.43 -9.26
CA TYR A 11 8.38 4.20 -7.87
C TYR A 11 8.57 5.45 -6.99
N MET A 12 9.68 6.17 -7.15
CA MET A 12 9.94 7.40 -6.39
C MET A 12 8.91 8.49 -6.71
N ILE A 13 8.66 8.72 -8.01
CA ILE A 13 7.67 9.70 -8.46
C ILE A 13 6.27 9.33 -7.93
N PHE A 14 5.88 8.06 -8.10
CA PHE A 14 4.61 7.56 -7.59
C PHE A 14 4.48 7.74 -6.08
N SER A 15 5.52 7.43 -5.31
CA SER A 15 5.52 7.57 -3.85
C SER A 15 5.39 9.03 -3.41
N PHE A 16 6.04 9.96 -4.13
CA PHE A 16 5.89 11.38 -3.89
C PHE A 16 4.43 11.83 -4.07
N PHE A 17 3.79 11.44 -5.18
CA PHE A 17 2.38 11.78 -5.43
C PHE A 17 1.41 11.08 -4.47
N ASN A 18 1.74 9.88 -3.99
CA ASN A 18 0.93 9.18 -2.99
C ASN A 18 0.80 9.97 -1.67
N THR A 19 1.73 10.89 -1.37
CA THR A 19 1.61 11.81 -0.24
C THR A 19 0.31 12.61 -0.29
N PHE A 20 -0.11 13.07 -1.47
CA PHE A 20 -1.37 13.81 -1.60
C PHE A 20 -2.59 12.92 -1.31
N VAL A 21 -2.57 11.68 -1.81
CA VAL A 21 -3.64 10.70 -1.56
C VAL A 21 -3.78 10.43 -0.06
N PHE A 22 -2.65 10.23 0.63
CA PHE A 22 -2.61 10.08 2.08
C PHE A 22 -3.12 11.35 2.80
N CYS A 23 -2.56 12.53 2.51
CA CYS A 23 -2.89 13.76 3.22
C CYS A 23 -4.38 14.14 3.09
N ILE A 24 -4.98 13.93 1.90
CA ILE A 24 -6.39 14.21 1.66
C ILE A 24 -7.28 13.26 2.48
N ALA A 25 -7.01 11.95 2.43
CA ALA A 25 -7.77 10.96 3.20
C ALA A 25 -7.61 11.15 4.71
N ALA A 26 -6.38 11.41 5.17
CA ALA A 26 -6.07 11.73 6.56
C ALA A 26 -6.81 12.99 7.02
N HIS A 27 -6.89 14.03 6.18
CA HIS A 27 -7.65 15.23 6.51
C HIS A 27 -9.13 14.93 6.71
N TRP A 28 -9.75 14.09 5.88
CA TRP A 28 -11.17 13.74 6.03
C TRP A 28 -11.49 13.06 7.36
N VAL A 29 -10.59 12.18 7.84
CA VAL A 29 -10.81 11.34 9.02
C VAL A 29 -10.30 11.98 10.31
N TRP A 30 -9.12 12.62 10.30
CA TRP A 30 -8.45 13.07 11.51
C TRP A 30 -8.52 14.57 11.78
N SER A 31 -8.69 15.40 10.73
CA SER A 31 -8.82 16.85 10.93
C SER A 31 -10.12 17.20 11.64
N GLU A 32 -10.10 18.19 12.54
CA GLU A 32 -11.30 18.79 13.12
C GLU A 32 -12.29 19.30 12.06
N HIS A 33 -11.78 19.71 10.91
CA HIS A 33 -12.58 20.20 9.79
C HIS A 33 -13.01 19.09 8.81
N GLY A 34 -12.49 17.87 8.99
CA GLY A 34 -12.74 16.71 8.16
C GLY A 34 -14.20 16.28 8.20
N TRP A 35 -14.76 15.97 7.02
CA TRP A 35 -16.18 15.64 6.90
C TRP A 35 -16.51 14.26 7.50
N LEU A 36 -15.62 13.26 7.36
CA LEU A 36 -15.82 11.94 7.98
C LEU A 36 -15.74 12.02 9.50
N LYS A 37 -14.83 12.86 10.03
CA LYS A 37 -14.77 13.13 11.47
C LYS A 37 -16.07 13.74 11.99
N LYS A 38 -16.63 14.72 11.26
CA LYS A 38 -17.92 15.35 11.59
C LYS A 38 -19.11 14.38 11.52
N MET A 39 -19.02 13.35 10.70
CA MET A 39 -20.00 12.26 10.63
C MET A 39 -19.86 11.24 11.77
N GLY A 40 -18.85 11.37 12.64
CA GLY A 40 -18.65 10.49 13.79
C GLY A 40 -17.81 9.24 13.50
N VAL A 41 -17.07 9.20 12.38
CA VAL A 41 -16.12 8.11 12.12
C VAL A 41 -15.02 8.12 13.19
N VAL A 42 -14.73 6.94 13.73
CA VAL A 42 -13.65 6.71 14.69
C VAL A 42 -12.58 5.85 14.04
N ASP A 43 -11.39 6.42 13.90
CA ASP A 43 -10.19 5.73 13.44
C ASP A 43 -9.00 6.21 14.28
N ILE A 44 -8.52 5.35 15.18
CA ILE A 44 -7.54 5.70 16.21
C ILE A 44 -6.10 5.58 15.68
N ALA A 45 -5.84 4.56 14.85
CA ALA A 45 -4.49 4.17 14.45
C ALA A 45 -4.23 4.27 12.93
N GLY A 46 -5.25 4.56 12.13
CA GLY A 46 -5.12 4.78 10.68
C GLY A 46 -5.54 3.60 9.83
N ASP A 47 -6.49 2.79 10.29
CA ASP A 47 -7.04 1.68 9.51
C ASP A 47 -7.59 2.17 8.16
N GLY A 48 -8.18 3.37 8.12
CA GLY A 48 -8.65 4.01 6.89
C GLY A 48 -7.51 4.67 6.10
N PRO A 49 -6.99 5.83 6.54
CA PRO A 49 -6.04 6.62 5.76
C PRO A 49 -4.70 5.93 5.48
N VAL A 50 -4.23 5.04 6.37
CA VAL A 50 -2.93 4.36 6.21
C VAL A 50 -3.14 3.00 5.55
N HIS A 51 -3.89 2.10 6.20
CA HIS A 51 -3.96 0.70 5.76
C HIS A 51 -4.89 0.49 4.57
N LEU A 52 -6.14 0.96 4.64
CA LEU A 52 -7.12 0.77 3.57
C LEU A 52 -6.73 1.55 2.31
N VAL A 53 -6.46 2.85 2.45
CA VAL A 53 -6.09 3.70 1.30
C VAL A 53 -4.77 3.26 0.71
N GLY A 54 -3.75 2.98 1.55
CA GLY A 54 -2.47 2.43 1.09
C GLY A 54 -2.65 1.08 0.37
N GLY A 55 -3.48 0.20 0.92
CA GLY A 55 -3.85 -1.08 0.32
C GLY A 55 -4.51 -0.92 -1.05
N ALA A 56 -5.52 -0.05 -1.16
CA ALA A 56 -6.24 0.23 -2.40
C ALA A 56 -5.33 0.80 -3.49
N VAL A 57 -4.48 1.78 -3.15
CA VAL A 57 -3.47 2.33 -4.06
C VAL A 57 -2.52 1.24 -4.55
N SER A 58 -2.07 0.37 -3.64
CA SER A 58 -1.17 -0.73 -3.97
C SER A 58 -1.81 -1.77 -4.89
N LEU A 59 -3.11 -2.03 -4.71
CA LEU A 59 -3.92 -2.91 -5.57
C LEU A 59 -4.06 -2.33 -6.97
N ILE A 60 -4.47 -1.06 -7.08
CA ILE A 60 -4.58 -0.36 -8.35
C ILE A 60 -3.23 -0.39 -9.08
N GLY A 61 -2.13 -0.08 -8.39
CA GLY A 61 -0.79 -0.15 -8.95
C GLY A 61 -0.41 -1.54 -9.44
N ALA A 62 -0.76 -2.60 -8.69
CA ALA A 62 -0.51 -3.98 -9.10
C ALA A 62 -1.32 -4.39 -10.34
N ILE A 63 -2.58 -3.93 -10.45
CA ILE A 63 -3.43 -4.16 -11.63
C ILE A 63 -2.82 -3.47 -12.87
N MET A 64 -2.41 -2.20 -12.73
CA MET A 64 -1.85 -1.41 -13.84
C MET A 64 -0.54 -1.99 -14.39
N ILE A 65 0.35 -2.42 -13.49
CA ILE A 65 1.68 -2.96 -13.84
C ILE A 65 1.60 -4.42 -14.31
N LYS A 66 0.49 -5.11 -14.03
CA LYS A 66 0.22 -6.50 -14.38
C LYS A 66 1.09 -7.52 -13.58
N PRO A 67 0.83 -8.83 -13.73
CA PRO A 67 1.58 -9.88 -13.03
C PRO A 67 3.08 -9.91 -13.38
N ARG A 68 3.88 -10.51 -12.50
CA ARG A 68 5.29 -10.81 -12.81
C ARG A 68 5.39 -11.85 -13.93
N ALA A 69 6.53 -11.86 -14.64
CA ALA A 69 6.81 -12.90 -15.61
C ALA A 69 6.74 -14.28 -14.93
N LYS A 70 6.12 -15.25 -15.61
CA LYS A 70 5.88 -16.62 -15.12
C LYS A 70 5.01 -16.75 -13.86
N ARG A 71 4.55 -15.63 -13.28
CA ARG A 71 3.54 -15.64 -12.22
C ARG A 71 2.26 -16.24 -12.79
N PHE A 72 1.71 -17.26 -12.13
CA PHE A 72 0.54 -18.03 -12.56
C PHE A 72 0.78 -19.06 -13.68
N THR A 73 2.02 -19.51 -13.89
CA THR A 73 2.30 -20.72 -14.68
C THR A 73 2.22 -21.97 -13.80
N PRO A 74 2.02 -23.18 -14.37
CA PRO A 74 2.05 -24.43 -13.59
C PRO A 74 3.39 -24.70 -12.89
N GLN A 75 4.46 -24.02 -13.31
CA GLN A 75 5.80 -24.10 -12.73
C GLN A 75 6.12 -22.93 -11.78
N ASP A 76 5.14 -22.09 -11.43
CA ASP A 76 5.30 -21.05 -10.41
C ASP A 76 5.37 -21.71 -9.02
N ASP A 77 6.56 -21.77 -8.44
CA ASP A 77 6.87 -22.48 -7.19
C ASP A 77 6.44 -21.72 -5.93
N HIS A 78 5.96 -20.48 -6.05
CA HIS A 78 5.43 -19.66 -4.94
C HIS A 78 6.34 -19.60 -3.69
N GLU A 79 7.64 -19.83 -3.87
CA GLU A 79 8.55 -19.90 -2.73
C GLU A 79 8.86 -18.51 -2.18
N MET A 80 8.99 -18.45 -0.86
CA MET A 80 9.36 -17.22 -0.16
C MET A 80 10.88 -17.02 -0.27
N GLY A 81 11.31 -15.87 -0.80
CA GLY A 81 12.74 -15.62 -1.04
C GLY A 81 13.63 -15.66 0.21
N SER A 82 13.13 -15.22 1.37
CA SER A 82 13.87 -15.30 2.64
C SER A 82 12.91 -15.35 3.86
N PRO A 83 12.66 -16.55 4.43
CA PRO A 83 11.82 -16.69 5.61
C PRO A 83 12.36 -15.94 6.84
N SER A 84 13.68 -15.89 7.03
CA SER A 84 14.30 -15.16 8.14
C SER A 84 14.11 -13.65 8.03
N GLY A 85 14.22 -13.11 6.81
CA GLY A 85 13.93 -11.70 6.55
C GLY A 85 12.48 -11.33 6.83
N THR A 86 11.54 -12.22 6.48
CA THR A 86 10.12 -12.04 6.79
C THR A 86 9.84 -12.07 8.29
N LEU A 87 10.47 -13.00 9.04
CA LEU A 87 10.34 -13.06 10.50
C LEU A 87 10.88 -11.79 11.16
N LEU A 88 12.06 -11.32 10.74
CA LEU A 88 12.61 -10.05 11.24
C LEU A 88 11.66 -8.88 10.97
N GLY A 89 11.10 -8.80 9.75
CA GLY A 89 10.12 -7.78 9.39
C GLY A 89 8.87 -7.81 10.27
N LEU A 90 8.35 -9.00 10.58
CA LEU A 90 7.20 -9.18 11.46
C LEU A 90 7.46 -8.67 12.89
N PHE A 91 8.67 -8.83 13.42
CA PHE A 91 9.01 -8.31 14.76
C PHE A 91 9.13 -6.79 14.82
N VAL A 92 9.36 -6.13 13.68
CA VAL A 92 9.53 -4.66 13.59
C VAL A 92 8.20 -3.94 13.36
N LEU A 93 7.24 -4.61 12.70
CA LEU A 93 5.89 -4.11 12.43
C LEU A 93 5.01 -4.15 13.69
#